data_AF-A0A2U3KUK8-F1
#
_entry.id   AF-A0A2U3KUK8-F1
#
_cell.length_a   1.000
_cell.length_b   1.000
_cell.length_c   1.000
_cell.angle_alpha   90.00
_cell.angle_beta   90.00
_cell.angle_gamma   90.00
#
_symmetry.space_group_name_H-M   'P 1'
#
loop_
_entity.id
_entity.type
_entity.pdbx_description
1 polymer ?
#
loop_
_entity_poly.entity_id
_entity_poly.type
_entity_poly.pdbx_seq_one_letter_code
_entity_poly.pdbx_strand_id
1 'polypeptide(L)' 'MTAQRKDLLRVLEELSEYTPSVRFGQLIANLSYLARGPTNEAIWDAEDAELLAAARKHLRELQGEKAPAA' A
#
# COMPACT_ATOMS: atom_id res chain seq x y z
N MET A 1 15.18 -4.50 -11.52
CA MET A 1 14.21 -3.97 -10.55
C MET A 1 14.05 -2.48 -10.76
N THR A 2 12.84 -1.98 -11.01
CA THR A 2 12.56 -0.55 -11.23
C THR A 2 12.73 0.26 -9.94
N ALA A 3 12.89 1.59 -10.05
CA ALA A 3 12.97 2.46 -8.88
C ALA A 3 11.67 2.41 -8.06
N GLN A 4 10.52 2.42 -8.74
CA GLN A 4 9.20 2.32 -8.12
C GLN A 4 9.03 1.02 -7.34
N ARG A 5 9.45 -0.12 -7.90
CA ARG A 5 9.39 -1.41 -7.19
C ARG A 5 10.29 -1.44 -5.96
N LYS A 6 11.49 -0.84 -6.02
CA LYS A 6 12.36 -0.71 -4.84
C LYS A 6 11.69 0.11 -3.74
N ASP A 7 11.08 1.22 -4.11
CA ASP A 7 10.40 2.08 -3.14
C ASP A 7 9.16 1.40 -2.56
N LEU A 8 8.40 0.67 -3.36
CA LEU A 8 7.24 -0.11 -2.89
C LEU A 8 7.66 -1.15 -1.86
N LEU A 9 8.73 -1.91 -2.13
CA LEU A 9 9.24 -2.91 -1.20
C LEU A 9 9.68 -2.29 0.14
N ARG A 10 10.28 -1.10 0.11
CA ARG A 10 10.67 -0.37 1.34
C ARG A 10 9.44 0.07 2.15
N VAL A 11 8.41 0.61 1.48
CA VAL A 11 7.18 1.01 2.19
C VAL A 11 6.43 -0.21 2.72
N LEU A 12 6.48 -1.35 2.03
CA LEU A 12 5.89 -2.61 2.51
C LEU A 12 6.58 -3.16 3.76
N GLU A 13 7.90 -2.98 3.87
CA GLU A 13 8.66 -3.28 5.09
C GLU A 13 8.13 -2.43 6.25
N GLU A 14 8.07 -1.11 6.09
CA GLU A 14 7.54 -0.20 7.12
C GLU A 14 6.09 -0.54 7.51
N LEU A 15 5.21 -0.78 6.53
CA LEU A 15 3.83 -1.19 6.80
C LEU A 15 3.72 -2.50 7.58
N SER A 16 4.63 -3.44 7.34
CA SER A 16 4.69 -4.71 8.06
C SER A 16 5.07 -4.50 9.53
N GLU A 17 5.94 -3.52 9.82
CA GLU A 17 6.30 -3.13 11.19
C GLU A 17 5.14 -2.45 11.92
N TYR A 18 4.38 -1.57 11.25
CA TYR A 18 3.22 -0.90 11.85
C TYR A 18 2.01 -1.84 12.04
N THR A 19 1.90 -2.90 11.24
CA THR A 19 0.75 -3.81 11.25
C THR A 19 1.13 -5.29 11.41
N PRO A 20 1.84 -5.67 12.50
CA PRO A 20 2.39 -7.03 12.64
C PRO A 20 1.33 -8.14 12.73
N SER A 21 0.08 -7.78 13.03
CA SER A 21 -1.06 -8.70 13.06
C SER A 21 -1.66 -8.97 11.67
N VAL A 22 -1.34 -8.14 10.67
CA VAL A 22 -1.85 -8.29 9.29
C VAL A 22 -0.94 -9.25 8.54
N ARG A 23 -1.50 -10.37 8.08
CA ARG A 23 -0.79 -11.33 7.22
C ARG A 23 -0.33 -10.63 5.94
N PHE A 24 0.88 -10.91 5.47
CA PHE A 24 1.45 -10.23 4.29
C PHE A 24 0.54 -10.27 3.05
N GLY A 25 -0.05 -11.43 2.70
CA GLY A 25 -0.99 -11.52 1.58
C GLY A 25 -2.25 -10.66 1.74
N GLN A 26 -2.72 -10.48 2.98
CA GLN A 26 -3.84 -9.58 3.28
C GLN A 26 -3.43 -8.11 3.10
N LEU A 27 -2.21 -7.74 3.50
CA LEU A 27 -1.68 -6.40 3.28
C LEU A 27 -1.66 -6.06 1.79
N ILE A 28 -1.17 -6.97 0.93
CA ILE A 28 -1.12 -6.77 -0.52
C ILE A 28 -2.54 -6.62 -1.11
N ALA A 29 -3.49 -7.47 -0.70
CA ALA A 29 -4.89 -7.37 -1.15
C ALA A 29 -5.56 -6.06 -0.70
N ASN A 30 -5.29 -5.61 0.53
CA ASN A 30 -5.81 -4.33 1.00
C ASN A 30 -5.24 -3.16 0.20
N LEU A 31 -3.94 -3.18 -0.11
CA LEU A 31 -3.30 -2.13 -0.90
C LEU A 31 -3.83 -2.07 -2.33
N SER A 32 -4.13 -3.22 -2.95
CA SER A 32 -4.76 -3.22 -4.27
C SER A 32 -6.18 -2.66 -4.23
N TYR A 33 -6.95 -2.96 -3.18
CA TYR A 33 -8.28 -2.36 -2.98
C TYR A 33 -8.22 -0.85 -2.72
N LEU A 34 -7.21 -0.38 -1.97
CA LEU A 34 -6.99 1.05 -1.76
C LEU A 34 -6.58 1.78 -3.05
N ALA A 35 -5.85 1.10 -3.93
CA ALA A 35 -5.38 1.65 -5.20
C ALA A 35 -6.49 1.72 -6.26
N ARG A 36 -7.29 0.66 -6.41
CA ARG A 36 -8.21 0.47 -7.54
C ARG A 36 -9.67 0.22 -7.18
N GLY A 37 -9.98 0.14 -5.88
CA GLY A 37 -11.28 -0.25 -5.37
C GLY A 37 -11.42 -1.76 -5.13
N PRO A 38 -12.49 -2.20 -4.44
CA PRO A 38 -12.65 -3.57 -3.97
C PRO A 38 -13.19 -4.51 -5.06
N THR A 39 -12.45 -4.67 -6.15
CA THR A 39 -12.74 -5.66 -7.21
C THR A 39 -11.79 -6.85 -7.10
N ASN A 40 -12.22 -8.03 -7.56
CA ASN A 40 -11.37 -9.22 -7.53
C ASN A 40 -10.11 -9.04 -8.41
N GLU A 41 -10.24 -8.26 -9.47
CA GLU A 41 -9.22 -7.97 -10.47
C GLU A 41 -8.18 -6.96 -9.95
N ALA A 42 -8.51 -6.18 -8.91
CA ALA A 42 -7.64 -5.13 -8.40
C ALA A 42 -6.23 -5.64 -8.04
N ILE A 43 -6.11 -6.85 -7.49
CA ILE A 43 -4.81 -7.44 -7.12
C ILE A 43 -3.96 -7.83 -8.34
N TRP A 44 -4.59 -8.14 -9.47
CA TRP A 44 -3.90 -8.55 -10.70
C TRP A 44 -3.56 -7.36 -11.57
N ASP A 45 -4.43 -6.35 -11.60
CA ASP A 45 -4.28 -5.19 -12.48
C ASP A 45 -3.49 -4.05 -11.86
N ALA A 46 -3.30 -4.02 -10.54
CA ALA A 46 -2.63 -2.92 -9.87
C ALA A 46 -1.16 -2.78 -10.27
N GLU A 47 -0.80 -1.62 -10.78
CA GLU A 47 0.56 -1.29 -11.20
C GLU A 47 1.44 -0.88 -10.00
N ASP A 48 2.76 -1.05 -10.13
CA ASP A 48 3.74 -0.70 -9.08
C ASP A 48 3.55 0.75 -8.57
N ALA A 49 3.21 1.68 -9.46
CA ALA A 49 2.99 3.10 -9.11
C ALA A 49 1.69 3.33 -8.32
N GLU A 50 0.62 2.60 -8.65
CA GLU A 50 -0.68 2.68 -7.96
C GLU A 50 -0.55 2.09 -6.55
N LEU A 51 0.10 0.93 -6.43
CA LEU A 51 0.40 0.30 -5.15
C LEU A 51 1.31 1.18 -4.29
N LEU A 52 2.34 1.80 -4.87
CA LEU A 52 3.23 2.70 -4.13
C LEU A 52 2.48 3.92 -3.59
N ALA A 53 1.57 4.51 -4.37
CA ALA A 53 0.74 5.63 -3.93
C ALA A 53 -0.19 5.22 -2.77
N ALA A 54 -0.88 4.07 -2.90
CA ALA A 54 -1.74 3.53 -1.86
C ALA A 54 -0.97 3.19 -0.58
N ALA A 55 0.19 2.53 -0.70
CA ALA A 55 1.03 2.14 0.43
C ALA A 55 1.54 3.35 1.21
N ARG A 56 2.03 4.39 0.51
CA ARG A 56 2.47 5.64 1.15
C ARG A 56 1.33 6.36 1.84
N LYS A 57 0.14 6.39 1.23
CA LYS A 57 -1.05 6.98 1.85
C LYS A 57 -1.42 6.24 3.13
N HIS A 58 -1.51 4.92 3.07
CA HIS A 58 -1.87 4.09 4.21
C HIS A 58 -0.85 4.20 5.35
N LEU A 59 0.45 4.24 5.03
CA LEU A 59 1.50 4.44 6.04
C LEU A 59 1.37 5.78 6.76
N ARG A 60 1.11 6.88 6.03
CA ARG A 60 0.86 8.19 6.65
C ARG A 60 -0.36 8.18 7.58
N GLU A 61 -1.43 7.51 7.17
CA GLU A 61 -2.63 7.34 8.01
C GLU A 61 -2.32 6.58 9.31
N LEU A 62 -1.51 5.51 9.24
CA LEU A 62 -1.05 4.76 10.40
C LEU A 62 -0.11 5.57 11.31
N GLN A 63 0.70 6.45 10.73
CA GLN A 63 1.57 7.38 11.46
C GLN A 63 0.80 8.54 12.10
N GLY A 64 -0.52 8.66 11.86
CA GLY A 64 -1.34 9.73 12.39
C GLY A 64 -1.19 11.06 11.65
N GLU A 65 -0.53 11.07 10.48
CA GLU A 65 -0.47 12.24 9.62
C GLU A 65 -1.84 12.42 8.94
N LYS A 66 -2.63 13.38 9.45
CA LYS A 66 -3.87 13.78 8.76
C LYS A 66 -3.52 14.27 7.35
N ALA A 67 -4.21 13.72 6.36
CA ALA A 67 -4.21 14.29 5.01
C ALA A 67 -4.56 15.79 5.09
N PRO A 68 -3.86 16.68 4.36
CA PRO A 68 -4.23 18.08 4.31
C PRO A 68 -5.69 18.19 3.85
N ALA A 69 -6.48 19.01 4.54
CA ALA A 69 -7.85 19.30 4.14
C ALA A 69 -7.81 19.87 2.71
N ALA A 70 -8.58 19.24 1.81
CA ALA A 70 -8.77 19.68 0.43
C ALA A 70 -9.56 20.99 0.38
#